data_AF-A0A7Y4YPE4-F1
#
_entry.id   AF-A0A7Y4YPE4-F1
#
_cell.length_a   1.000
_cell.length_b   1.000
_cell.length_c   1.000
_cell.angle_alpha   90.00
_cell.angle_beta   90.00
_cell.angle_gamma   90.00
#
_symmetry.space_group_name_H-M   'P 1'
#
loop_
_entity.id
_entity.type
_entity.pdbx_description
1 polymer ?
#
loop_
_entity_poly.entity_id
_entity_poly.type
_entity_poly.pdbx_seq_one_letter_code
_entity_poly.pdbx_strand_id
1 'polypeptide(L)'
;LTATEKELSQVIYEQTGGNQDFALIRSKGDQALFGRSTQAMKSQWKVPDSRPLADFAPTIILKAKDFATEITIFNAKQNRLMSEGAISNEHVTNNEAVRKTLLERGIRPESLPAAEDVKKVERRLASEEKKSLKNPDALDK
;
A
#
# COMPACT_ATOMS: atom_id res chain seq x y z
N LEU A 1 -4.12 3.82 -2.75
CA LEU A 1 -3.72 3.20 -1.46
C LEU A 1 -4.51 3.73 -0.28
N THR A 2 -4.27 4.91 0.30
CA THR A 2 -5.00 5.33 1.52
C THR A 2 -6.53 5.32 1.37
N ALA A 3 -7.06 5.70 0.20
CA ALA A 3 -8.49 5.65 -0.08
C ALA A 3 -9.01 4.19 -0.15
N THR A 4 -8.36 3.34 -0.95
CA THR A 4 -8.69 1.92 -1.10
C THR A 4 -8.57 1.12 0.21
N GLU A 5 -7.52 1.36 1.01
CA GLU A 5 -7.38 0.72 2.34
C GLU A 5 -8.50 1.18 3.30
N LYS A 6 -8.91 2.45 3.22
CA LYS A 6 -10.04 2.97 3.99
C LYS A 6 -11.36 2.32 3.56
N GLU A 7 -11.57 2.13 2.26
CA GLU A 7 -12.74 1.42 1.76
C GLU A 7 -12.74 -0.04 2.21
N LEU A 8 -11.62 -0.76 2.11
CA LEU A 8 -11.53 -2.13 2.62
C LEU A 8 -11.90 -2.19 4.11
N SER A 9 -11.38 -1.25 4.91
CA SER A 9 -11.67 -1.18 6.34
C SER A 9 -13.17 -0.94 6.60
N GLN A 10 -13.80 -0.08 5.79
CA GLN A 10 -15.24 0.16 5.85
C GLN A 10 -16.04 -1.10 5.50
N VAL A 11 -15.68 -1.79 4.42
CA VAL A 11 -16.36 -3.04 3.99
C VAL A 11 -16.28 -4.11 5.07
N ILE A 12 -15.10 -4.31 5.65
CA ILE A 12 -14.93 -5.27 6.75
C ILE A 12 -15.80 -4.86 7.93
N TYR A 13 -15.78 -3.59 8.34
CA TYR A 13 -16.59 -3.11 9.47
C TYR A 13 -18.09 -3.35 9.25
N GLU A 14 -18.60 -2.99 8.06
CA GLU A 14 -20.01 -3.14 7.70
C GLU A 14 -20.45 -4.63 7.65
N GLN A 15 -19.58 -5.52 7.17
CA GLN A 15 -19.91 -6.93 6.98
C GLN A 15 -19.69 -7.81 8.24
N THR A 16 -18.78 -7.43 9.14
CA THR A 16 -18.44 -8.23 10.33
C THR A 16 -19.01 -7.68 11.64
N GLY A 17 -19.54 -6.46 11.66
CA GLY A 17 -20.26 -5.92 12.83
C GLY A 17 -19.39 -5.28 13.93
N GLY A 18 -18.10 -5.03 13.67
CA GLY A 18 -17.28 -4.09 14.44
C GLY A 18 -16.18 -4.66 15.35
N ASN A 19 -15.24 -3.76 15.70
CA ASN A 19 -14.01 -3.90 16.50
C ASN A 19 -13.04 -5.02 16.05
N GLN A 20 -12.24 -4.74 15.03
CA GLN A 20 -11.43 -5.73 14.32
C GLN A 20 -10.02 -5.19 14.03
N ASP A 21 -9.05 -6.10 13.95
CA ASP A 21 -7.65 -5.75 13.73
C ASP A 21 -7.32 -5.67 12.22
N PHE A 22 -7.76 -4.60 11.56
CA PHE A 22 -7.48 -4.36 10.14
C PHE A 22 -5.97 -4.37 9.82
N ALA A 23 -5.13 -4.03 10.80
CA ALA A 23 -3.69 -4.05 10.64
C ALA A 23 -3.18 -5.49 10.45
N LEU A 24 -3.80 -6.48 11.09
CA LEU A 24 -3.48 -7.90 10.92
C LEU A 24 -3.80 -8.39 9.49
N ILE A 25 -4.98 -8.07 8.96
CA ILE A 25 -5.37 -8.45 7.59
C ILE A 25 -4.38 -7.87 6.58
N ARG A 26 -4.08 -6.57 6.71
CA ARG A 26 -3.11 -5.89 5.84
C ARG A 26 -1.70 -6.49 5.96
N SER A 27 -1.26 -6.85 7.17
CA SER A 27 0.03 -7.51 7.40
C SER A 27 0.10 -8.88 6.73
N LYS A 28 -0.98 -9.66 6.76
CA LYS A 28 -1.07 -10.92 6.01
C LYS A 28 -1.02 -10.70 4.49
N GLY A 29 -1.66 -9.64 3.99
CA GLY A 29 -1.56 -9.22 2.58
C GLY A 29 -0.12 -8.88 2.17
N ASP A 30 0.59 -8.11 3.00
CA ASP A 30 2.03 -7.84 2.79
C ASP A 30 2.83 -9.14 2.74
N GLN A 31 2.59 -10.05 3.70
CA GLN A 31 3.28 -11.34 3.73
C GLN A 31 3.03 -12.16 2.47
N ALA A 32 1.79 -12.20 1.98
CA ALA A 32 1.41 -12.85 0.74
C ALA A 32 2.08 -12.23 -0.49
N LEU A 33 2.15 -10.89 -0.56
CA LEU A 33 2.74 -10.19 -1.69
C LEU A 33 4.27 -10.29 -1.74
N PHE A 34 4.94 -10.18 -0.58
CA PHE A 34 6.41 -10.15 -0.50
C PHE A 34 7.03 -11.51 -0.18
N GLY A 35 6.26 -12.48 0.30
CA GLY A 35 6.82 -13.70 0.92
C GLY A 35 7.64 -13.39 2.19
N ARG A 36 7.46 -12.21 2.78
CA ARG A 36 8.17 -11.68 3.95
C ARG A 36 7.22 -10.85 4.78
N SER A 37 7.40 -10.85 6.11
CA SER A 37 6.61 -9.97 6.98
C SER A 37 6.87 -8.50 6.67
N THR A 38 5.92 -7.62 7.00
CA THR A 38 6.09 -6.17 6.91
C THR A 38 7.36 -5.70 7.64
N GLN A 39 7.67 -6.29 8.79
CA GLN A 39 8.88 -5.95 9.56
C GLN A 39 10.16 -6.34 8.82
N ALA A 40 10.21 -7.53 8.22
CA ALA A 40 11.36 -7.94 7.41
C ALA A 40 11.56 -7.03 6.19
N MET A 41 10.46 -6.58 5.56
CA MET A 41 10.52 -5.60 4.48
C MET A 41 10.99 -4.22 4.97
N LYS A 42 10.55 -3.77 6.14
CA LYS A 42 11.06 -2.53 6.76
C LYS A 42 12.57 -2.61 6.99
N SER A 43 13.08 -3.74 7.49
CA SER A 43 14.52 -3.94 7.66
C SER A 43 15.27 -3.92 6.31
N GLN A 44 14.73 -4.59 5.29
CA GLN A 44 15.31 -4.62 3.94
C GLN A 44 15.43 -3.22 3.32
N TRP A 45 14.40 -2.40 3.47
CA TRP A 45 14.35 -1.03 2.94
C TRP A 45 14.86 0.04 3.91
N LYS A 46 15.33 -0.35 5.10
CA LYS A 46 15.79 0.56 6.17
C LYS A 46 14.73 1.60 6.56
N VAL A 47 13.47 1.18 6.57
CA VAL A 47 12.34 2.03 6.96
C VAL A 47 12.27 2.10 8.49
N PRO A 48 12.22 3.30 9.10
CA PRO A 48 12.02 3.45 10.53
C PRO A 48 10.73 2.78 11.02
N ASP A 49 10.73 2.18 12.20
CA ASP A 49 9.55 1.47 12.73
C ASP A 49 8.30 2.35 12.83
N SER A 50 8.49 3.64 13.14
CA SER A 50 7.42 4.64 13.24
C SER A 50 6.81 5.05 11.89
N ARG A 51 7.40 4.63 10.77
CA ARG A 51 6.94 4.97 9.42
C ARG A 51 6.24 3.79 8.75
N PRO A 52 5.19 4.04 7.94
CA PRO A 52 4.60 3.03 7.07
C PRO A 52 5.60 2.53 6.02
N LEU A 53 5.54 1.23 5.69
CA LEU A 53 6.32 0.64 4.60
C LEU A 53 5.98 1.29 3.23
N ALA A 54 4.72 1.68 3.04
CA ALA A 54 4.23 2.28 1.80
C ALA A 54 4.91 3.62 1.45
N ASP A 55 5.40 4.38 2.43
CA ASP A 55 6.10 5.65 2.21
C ASP A 55 7.42 5.49 1.42
N PHE A 56 7.91 4.25 1.30
CA PHE A 56 9.17 3.90 0.65
C PHE A 56 8.97 2.83 -0.45
N ALA A 57 7.73 2.43 -0.72
CA ALA A 57 7.45 1.38 -1.69
C ALA A 57 7.54 1.92 -3.12
N PRO A 58 8.17 1.20 -4.06
CA PRO A 58 8.14 1.53 -5.48
C PRO A 58 6.71 1.60 -6.02
N THR A 59 6.47 2.46 -7.02
CA THR A 59 5.15 2.66 -7.64
C THR A 59 4.49 1.34 -8.05
N ILE A 60 5.26 0.40 -8.61
CA ILE A 60 4.71 -0.90 -9.01
C ILE A 60 4.20 -1.72 -7.82
N ILE A 61 4.86 -1.64 -6.67
CA ILE A 61 4.42 -2.30 -5.43
C ILE A 61 3.17 -1.62 -4.88
N LEU A 62 3.14 -0.29 -4.92
CA LEU A 62 1.97 0.48 -4.52
C LEU A 62 0.75 0.05 -5.35
N LYS A 63 0.90 -0.05 -6.68
CA LYS A 63 -0.16 -0.48 -7.60
C LYS A 63 -0.55 -1.94 -7.43
N ALA A 64 0.41 -2.83 -7.15
CA ALA A 64 0.14 -4.24 -6.87
C ALA A 64 -0.74 -4.40 -5.61
N LYS A 65 -0.40 -3.71 -4.52
CA LYS A 65 -1.18 -3.72 -3.28
C LYS A 65 -2.57 -3.12 -3.47
N ASP A 66 -2.65 -1.99 -4.16
CA ASP A 66 -3.90 -1.31 -4.50
C ASP A 66 -4.82 -2.29 -5.25
N PHE A 67 -4.30 -2.92 -6.30
CA PHE A 67 -5.06 -3.85 -7.12
C PHE A 67 -5.53 -5.10 -6.36
N ALA A 68 -4.67 -5.71 -5.54
CA ALA A 68 -5.07 -6.83 -4.68
C ALA A 68 -6.20 -6.42 -3.71
N THR A 69 -6.15 -5.19 -3.21
CA THR A 69 -7.16 -4.66 -2.30
C THR A 69 -8.48 -4.39 -3.01
N GLU A 70 -8.45 -3.82 -4.21
CA GLU A 70 -9.65 -3.60 -5.04
C GLU A 70 -10.36 -4.93 -5.36
N ILE A 71 -9.62 -5.97 -5.71
CA ILE A 71 -10.20 -7.32 -5.93
C ILE A 71 -10.81 -7.85 -4.62
N THR A 72 -10.15 -7.64 -3.49
CA THR A 72 -10.67 -8.05 -2.18
C THR A 72 -11.99 -7.36 -1.86
N ILE A 73 -12.09 -6.04 -2.05
CA ILE A 73 -13.30 -5.25 -1.85
C ILE A 73 -14.42 -5.77 -2.75
N PHE A 74 -14.13 -5.96 -4.03
CA PHE A 74 -15.08 -6.45 -5.02
C PHE A 74 -15.63 -7.83 -4.64
N ASN A 75 -14.75 -8.79 -4.33
CA ASN A 75 -15.14 -10.15 -3.97
C ASN A 75 -15.85 -10.22 -2.62
N ALA A 76 -15.43 -9.43 -1.63
CA ALA A 76 -16.09 -9.35 -0.33
C ALA A 76 -17.54 -8.87 -0.46
N LYS A 77 -17.79 -7.83 -1.27
CA LYS A 77 -19.12 -7.31 -1.57
C LYS A 77 -19.95 -8.33 -2.38
N GLN A 78 -19.39 -8.85 -3.48
CA GLN A 78 -20.08 -9.77 -4.39
C GLN A 78 -20.50 -11.07 -3.69
N ASN A 79 -19.59 -11.67 -2.92
CA ASN A 79 -19.81 -12.96 -2.27
C ASN A 79 -20.39 -12.82 -0.85
N ARG A 80 -20.67 -11.59 -0.41
CA ARG A 80 -21.20 -11.27 0.92
C ARG A 80 -20.39 -11.96 2.03
N LEU A 81 -19.08 -11.74 2.05
CA LEU A 81 -18.21 -12.34 3.05
C LEU A 81 -18.51 -11.71 4.42
N MET A 82 -19.16 -12.46 5.31
CA MET A 82 -19.65 -11.94 6.61
C MET A 82 -18.67 -12.16 7.78
N SER A 83 -17.42 -12.58 7.52
CA SER A 83 -16.44 -12.85 8.58
C SER A 83 -15.06 -12.33 8.23
N GLU A 84 -14.32 -11.92 9.27
CA GLU A 84 -12.93 -11.46 9.16
C GLU A 84 -12.03 -12.53 8.55
N GLY A 85 -12.20 -13.79 8.99
CA GLY A 85 -11.43 -14.91 8.47
C GLY A 85 -11.62 -15.08 6.96
N ALA A 86 -12.87 -14.96 6.49
CA ALA A 86 -13.17 -15.05 5.06
C ALA A 86 -12.54 -13.90 4.27
N ILE A 87 -12.69 -12.65 4.74
CA ILE A 87 -12.10 -11.48 4.06
C ILE A 87 -10.56 -11.51 4.12
N SER A 88 -9.99 -11.96 5.23
CA SER A 88 -8.54 -12.15 5.38
C SER A 88 -8.00 -13.20 4.42
N ASN A 89 -8.70 -14.32 4.23
CA ASN A 89 -8.29 -15.37 3.30
C ASN A 89 -8.41 -14.89 1.85
N GLU A 90 -9.48 -14.15 1.54
CA GLU A 90 -9.66 -13.50 0.24
C GLU A 90 -8.51 -12.51 -0.04
N HIS A 91 -8.16 -11.68 0.94
CA HIS A 91 -7.07 -10.72 0.82
C HIS A 91 -5.71 -11.39 0.59
N VAL A 92 -5.42 -12.46 1.33
CA VAL A 92 -4.20 -13.27 1.13
C VAL A 92 -4.17 -13.86 -0.28
N THR A 93 -5.25 -14.53 -0.69
CA THR A 93 -5.36 -15.17 -2.01
C THR A 93 -5.11 -14.16 -3.15
N ASN A 94 -5.70 -12.97 -3.05
CA ASN A 94 -5.52 -11.92 -4.05
C ASN A 94 -4.08 -11.39 -4.09
N ASN A 95 -3.44 -11.20 -2.94
CA ASN A 95 -2.04 -10.78 -2.89
C ASN A 95 -1.09 -11.86 -3.44
N GLU A 96 -1.36 -13.15 -3.20
CA GLU A 96 -0.60 -14.26 -3.79
C GLU A 96 -0.76 -14.30 -5.32
N ALA A 97 -1.97 -14.08 -5.84
CA ALA A 97 -2.23 -14.02 -7.27
C ALA A 97 -1.48 -12.85 -7.95
N VAL A 98 -1.51 -11.67 -7.31
CA VAL A 98 -0.73 -10.51 -7.77
C VAL A 98 0.77 -10.78 -7.70
N ARG A 99 1.26 -11.39 -6.61
CA ARG A 99 2.67 -11.81 -6.50
C ARG A 99 3.06 -12.74 -7.63
N LYS A 100 2.26 -13.77 -7.92
CA LYS A 100 2.52 -14.71 -9.01
C LYS A 100 2.66 -13.99 -10.35
N THR A 101 1.75 -13.07 -10.64
CA THR A 101 1.81 -12.24 -11.86
C THR A 101 3.11 -11.45 -11.95
N LEU A 102 3.54 -10.82 -10.86
CA LEU A 102 4.81 -10.08 -10.82
C LEU A 102 6.00 -11.01 -11.08
N LEU A 103 6.04 -12.17 -10.41
CA LEU A 103 7.11 -13.16 -10.57
C LEU A 103 7.20 -13.70 -12.01
N GLU A 104 6.06 -13.98 -12.66
CA GLU A 104 6.00 -14.40 -14.06
C GLU A 104 6.58 -13.35 -15.03
N ARG A 105 6.57 -12.07 -14.65
CA ARG A 105 7.19 -10.98 -15.41
C ARG A 105 8.63 -10.67 -14.98
N GLY A 106 9.23 -11.52 -14.15
CA GLY A 106 10.58 -11.34 -13.63
C GLY A 106 10.70 -10.27 -12.55
N ILE A 107 9.58 -9.82 -11.98
CA ILE A 107 9.53 -8.78 -10.96
C ILE A 107 9.38 -9.45 -9.61
N ARG A 108 10.44 -9.40 -8.79
CA ARG A 108 10.46 -9.99 -7.45
C ARG A 108 10.19 -8.92 -6.38
N PRO A 109 8.99 -8.86 -5.78
CA PRO A 109 8.58 -7.74 -4.93
C PRO A 109 9.55 -7.45 -3.77
N GLU A 110 10.03 -8.50 -3.12
CA GLU A 110 10.93 -8.42 -1.97
C GLU A 110 12.37 -8.02 -2.30
N SER A 111 12.74 -8.01 -3.57
CA SER A 111 14.09 -7.67 -4.04
C SER A 111 14.17 -6.30 -4.70
N LEU A 112 13.03 -5.61 -4.89
CA LEU A 112 13.04 -4.27 -5.44
C LEU A 112 13.70 -3.29 -4.45
N PRO A 113 14.46 -2.30 -4.93
CA PRO A 113 14.99 -1.25 -4.08
C PRO A 113 13.86 -0.37 -3.55
N ALA A 114 14.06 0.25 -2.40
CA ALA A 114 13.15 1.27 -1.88
C ALA A 114 13.09 2.49 -2.81
N ALA A 115 11.92 3.13 -2.90
CA ALA A 115 11.78 4.45 -3.50
C ALA A 115 12.30 5.57 -2.58
N GLU A 116 12.46 6.77 -3.13
CA GLU A 116 12.70 7.98 -2.31
C GLU A 116 11.52 8.18 -1.34
N ASP A 117 11.80 8.58 -0.10
CA ASP A 117 10.77 8.87 0.91
C ASP A 117 9.77 9.91 0.36
N VAL A 118 8.51 9.50 0.23
CA VAL A 118 7.42 10.35 -0.28
C VAL A 118 7.34 11.68 0.47
N LYS A 119 7.50 11.68 1.80
CA LYS A 119 7.45 12.93 2.60
C LYS A 119 8.64 13.85 2.32
N LYS A 120 9.78 13.29 1.95
CA LYS A 120 10.95 14.09 1.55
C LYS A 120 10.69 14.76 0.20
N VAL A 121 10.08 14.03 -0.74
CA VAL A 121 9.68 14.57 -2.04
C VAL A 121 8.64 15.68 -1.86
N GLU A 122 7.58 15.44 -1.09
CA GLU A 122 6.55 16.45 -0.78
C GLU A 122 7.14 17.73 -0.17
N ARG A 123 8.07 17.60 0.78
CA ARG A 123 8.75 18.77 1.38
C ARG A 123 9.59 19.53 0.37
N ARG A 124 10.29 18.83 -0.55
CA ARG A 124 11.08 19.46 -1.61
C ARG A 124 10.17 20.27 -2.53
N LEU A 125 9.07 19.67 -3.01
CA LEU A 125 8.08 20.35 -3.86
C LEU A 125 7.47 21.57 -3.16
N ALA A 126 7.02 21.44 -1.90
CA ALA A 126 6.47 22.57 -1.14
C ALA A 126 7.49 23.69 -0.90
N SER A 127 8.78 23.35 -0.79
CA SER A 127 9.84 24.36 -0.67
C SER A 127 10.13 25.05 -2.01
N GLU A 128 10.04 24.34 -3.13
CA GLU A 128 10.19 24.87 -4.48
C GLU A 128 9.03 25.80 -4.85
N GLU A 129 7.79 25.42 -4.53
CA GLU A 129 6.61 26.29 -4.67
C GLU A 129 6.74 27.58 -3.85
N LYS A 130 7.21 27.47 -2.59
CA LYS A 130 7.46 28.67 -1.77
C LYS A 130 8.57 29.56 -2.32
N LYS A 131 9.54 29.01 -3.05
CA LYS A 131 10.61 29.78 -3.69
C LYS A 131 10.13 30.42 -4.99
N SER A 132 9.34 29.71 -5.80
CA SER A 132 8.77 30.26 -7.04
C SER A 132 7.78 31.39 -6.77
N LEU A 133 6.98 31.29 -5.70
CA LEU A 133 6.09 32.37 -5.25
C LEU A 133 6.83 33.59 -4.66
N LYS A 134 8.11 33.44 -4.28
CA LYS A 134 8.94 34.53 -3.73
C LYS A 134 9.79 35.26 -4.78
N ASN A 135 9.80 34.80 -6.04
CA ASN A 135 10.45 35.48 -7.16
C ASN A 135 9.43 35.86 -8.27
N PRO A 136 8.69 36.97 -8.13
CA PRO A 136 7.98 37.58 -9.26
C PRO A 136 8.91 38.27 -10.29
N ASP A 137 10.16 38.58 -9.94
CA ASP A 137 11.01 39.44 -10.77
C ASP A 137 12.04 38.67 -11.61
N ALA A 138 11.59 38.26 -12.79
CA ALA A 138 12.40 38.24 -14.02
C ALA A 138 11.48 38.17 -15.26
N LEU A 139 10.46 39.02 -15.31
CA LEU A 139 9.79 39.40 -16.55
C LEU A 139 9.76 40.93 -16.60
N ASP A 140 10.94 41.54 -16.62
CA ASP A 140 11.10 42.95 -16.94
C ASP A 140 11.99 43.11 -18.18
N LYS A 141 11.33 43.60 -19.24
CA LYS A 141 11.78 44.17 -20.53
C LYS A 141 12.09 43.24 -21.69
#